data_AF-A0A3A3HUC5-F1
#
_entry.id   AF-A0A3A3HUC5-F1
#
_cell.length_a   1.000
_cell.length_b   1.000
_cell.length_c   1.000
_cell.angle_alpha   90.00
_cell.angle_beta   90.00
_cell.angle_gamma   90.00
#
_symmetry.space_group_name_H-M   'P 1'
#
loop_
_entity.id
_entity.type
_entity.pdbx_description
1 polymer ?
#
loop_
_entity_poly.entity_id
_entity_poly.type
_entity_poly.pdbx_seq_one_letter_code
_entity_poly.pdbx_strand_id
1 'polypeptide(L)'
;MDAMKPNQTSIEVSELKALANRLFETLEQAGIDRIPVTQNRYWTVFVSEAFGSAEPPEPTMSDVLDDLADLRSEVMQEDPETTLVAWHAFEHLSGLMKFVARADLDGNLTSVLAKTSEPRP
;
A
#
# COMPACT_ATOMS: atom_id res chain seq x y z
N MET A 1 4.49 15.31 19.29
CA MET A 1 4.14 16.11 18.10
C MET A 1 5.45 16.65 17.56
N ASP A 2 6.10 15.91 16.67
CA ASP A 2 7.31 16.42 16.04
C ASP A 2 6.92 17.52 15.05
N ALA A 3 7.64 18.63 15.14
CA ALA A 3 7.41 19.80 14.31
C ALA A 3 7.59 19.42 12.84
N MET A 4 6.53 19.61 12.05
CA MET A 4 6.61 19.59 10.59
C MET A 4 7.70 20.58 10.19
N LYS A 5 8.84 20.07 9.67
CA LYS A 5 9.97 20.93 9.30
C LYS A 5 9.49 21.93 8.25
N PRO A 6 9.59 23.24 8.50
CA PRO A 6 9.16 24.23 7.52
C PRO A 6 10.07 24.12 6.29
N ASN A 7 9.45 24.06 5.10
CA ASN A 7 10.05 24.05 3.75
C ASN A 7 10.41 22.70 3.09
N GLN A 8 9.71 21.60 3.39
CA GLN A 8 9.84 20.42 2.53
C GLN A 8 8.94 20.57 1.29
N THR A 9 9.50 21.09 0.19
CA THR A 9 8.80 21.29 -1.09
C THR A 9 8.85 20.07 -2.02
N SER A 10 9.53 19.00 -1.60
CA SER A 10 9.69 17.76 -2.37
C SER A 10 9.83 16.55 -1.46
N ILE A 11 9.51 15.38 -1.99
CA ILE A 11 9.75 14.08 -1.36
C ILE A 11 10.67 13.30 -2.29
N GLU A 12 11.73 12.72 -1.74
CA GLU A 12 12.65 11.90 -2.53
C GLU A 12 12.02 10.54 -2.84
N VAL A 13 12.03 10.13 -4.11
CA VAL A 13 11.50 8.82 -4.53
C VAL A 13 12.28 7.69 -3.86
N SER A 14 13.59 7.89 -3.65
CA SER A 14 14.45 6.93 -2.96
C SER A 14 14.07 6.75 -1.49
N GLU A 15 13.62 7.81 -0.82
CA GLU A 15 13.11 7.76 0.57
C GLU A 15 11.81 6.96 0.64
N LEU A 16 10.85 7.24 -0.26
CA LEU A 16 9.59 6.48 -0.33
C LEU A 16 9.84 4.99 -0.54
N LYS A 17 10.73 4.64 -1.48
CA LYS A 17 11.13 3.25 -1.72
C LYS A 17 11.75 2.61 -0.48
N ALA A 18 12.67 3.30 0.20
CA ALA A 18 13.35 2.77 1.37
C ALA A 18 12.37 2.51 2.53
N LEU A 19 11.43 3.42 2.77
CA LEU A 19 10.39 3.26 3.78
C LEU A 19 9.45 2.09 3.47
N ALA A 20 8.98 1.98 2.22
CA ALA A 20 8.13 0.87 1.80
C ALA A 20 8.85 -0.48 1.96
N ASN A 21 10.10 -0.59 1.49
CA ASN A 21 10.91 -1.80 1.68
C ASN A 21 11.05 -2.16 3.16
N ARG A 22 11.35 -1.17 4.02
CA ARG A 22 11.53 -1.40 5.46
C ARG A 22 10.28 -1.92 6.15
N LEU A 23 9.10 -1.45 5.73
CA LEU A 23 7.81 -1.97 6.23
C LEU A 23 7.64 -3.45 5.88
N PHE A 24 7.88 -3.83 4.61
CA PHE A 24 7.77 -5.22 4.18
C PHE A 24 8.82 -6.14 4.81
N GLU A 25 10.08 -5.70 4.88
CA GLU A 25 11.15 -6.41 5.58
C GLU A 25 10.78 -6.70 7.04
N THR A 26 10.09 -5.77 7.71
CA THR A 26 9.65 -5.95 9.10
C THR A 26 8.60 -7.07 9.21
N LEU A 27 7.67 -7.16 8.26
CA LEU A 27 6.68 -8.24 8.21
C LEU A 27 7.35 -9.59 7.93
N GLU A 28 8.26 -9.63 6.95
CA GLU A 28 9.01 -10.83 6.59
C GLU A 28 9.88 -11.34 7.76
N GLN A 29 10.57 -10.44 8.46
CA GLN A 29 11.37 -10.77 9.65
C GLN A 29 10.52 -11.31 10.80
N ALA A 30 9.24 -10.92 10.86
CA ALA A 30 8.27 -11.47 11.80
C ALA A 30 7.77 -12.86 11.38
N GLY A 31 8.12 -13.34 10.19
CA GLY A 31 7.66 -14.62 9.64
C GLY A 31 6.34 -14.52 8.86
N ILE A 32 5.92 -13.31 8.47
CA ILE A 32 4.74 -13.09 7.65
C ILE A 32 5.17 -13.06 6.19
N ASP A 33 4.93 -14.15 5.47
CA ASP A 33 5.22 -14.29 4.03
C ASP A 33 3.95 -14.21 3.16
N ARG A 34 2.76 -14.29 3.78
CA ARG A 34 1.45 -14.30 3.14
C ARG A 34 0.42 -13.61 4.01
N ILE A 35 -0.45 -12.80 3.39
CA ILE A 35 -1.61 -12.20 4.02
C ILE A 35 -2.86 -12.82 3.39
N PRO A 36 -3.73 -13.49 4.15
CA PRO A 36 -4.95 -14.09 3.61
C PRO A 36 -5.94 -13.00 3.18
N VAL A 37 -6.47 -13.11 1.97
CA VAL A 37 -7.54 -12.22 1.48
C VAL A 37 -8.89 -12.75 1.97
N THR A 38 -9.35 -12.26 3.12
CA THR A 38 -10.66 -12.63 3.71
C THR A 38 -11.80 -11.77 3.18
N GLN A 39 -11.49 -10.53 2.75
CA GLN A 39 -12.37 -9.60 2.06
C GLN A 39 -11.55 -8.88 0.98
N ASN A 40 -11.98 -8.97 -0.27
CA ASN A 40 -11.26 -8.40 -1.40
C ASN A 40 -11.79 -7.01 -1.81
N ARG A 41 -13.07 -6.71 -1.57
CA ARG A 41 -13.66 -5.41 -1.92
C ARG A 41 -13.46 -4.34 -0.85
N TYR A 42 -13.11 -3.13 -1.28
CA TYR A 42 -12.95 -1.97 -0.41
C TYR A 42 -13.41 -0.67 -1.08
N TRP A 43 -13.81 0.31 -0.27
CA TRP A 43 -14.13 1.66 -0.74
C TRP A 43 -12.85 2.48 -0.89
N THR A 44 -12.74 3.22 -1.99
CA THR A 44 -11.65 4.15 -2.29
C THR A 44 -12.17 5.41 -2.96
N VAL A 45 -11.29 6.37 -3.20
CA VAL A 45 -11.51 7.58 -3.99
C VAL A 45 -10.45 7.57 -5.09
N PHE A 46 -10.81 7.91 -6.34
CA PHE A 46 -9.83 7.98 -7.42
C PHE A 46 -8.81 9.10 -7.18
N VAL A 47 -7.54 8.88 -7.53
CA VAL A 47 -6.48 9.90 -7.38
C VAL A 47 -6.82 11.24 -8.03
N SER A 48 -7.55 11.25 -9.15
CA SER A 48 -8.01 12.48 -9.82
C SER A 48 -8.95 13.32 -8.96
N GLU A 49 -9.68 12.69 -8.04
CA GLU A 49 -10.64 13.33 -7.15
C GLU A 49 -10.03 13.56 -5.76
N ALA A 50 -9.07 12.74 -5.34
CA ALA A 50 -8.43 12.80 -4.01
C ALA A 50 -7.71 14.13 -3.71
N PHE A 51 -7.28 14.85 -4.75
CA PHE A 51 -6.62 16.16 -4.65
C PHE A 51 -7.48 17.31 -5.19
N GLY A 52 -8.72 17.04 -5.61
CA GLY A 52 -9.67 18.05 -6.08
C GLY A 52 -10.15 18.95 -4.96
N SER A 53 -10.44 20.22 -5.26
CA SER A 53 -10.82 21.23 -4.26
C SER A 53 -12.23 21.79 -4.41
N ALA A 54 -12.97 21.39 -5.45
CA ALA A 54 -14.29 21.96 -5.75
C ALA A 54 -15.43 21.26 -5.01
N GLU A 55 -15.41 19.92 -4.96
CA GLU A 55 -16.49 19.10 -4.41
C GLU A 55 -15.91 17.91 -3.61
N PRO A 56 -16.61 17.40 -2.58
CA PRO A 56 -16.20 16.17 -1.91
C PRO A 56 -16.13 15.02 -2.93
N PRO A 57 -15.09 14.17 -2.88
CA PRO A 57 -14.98 13.05 -3.80
C PRO A 57 -16.07 12.01 -3.55
N GLU A 58 -16.53 11.35 -4.62
CA GLU A 58 -17.45 10.23 -4.50
C GLU A 58 -16.68 8.93 -4.23
N PRO A 59 -17.07 8.14 -3.21
CA PRO A 59 -16.42 6.86 -2.98
C PRO A 59 -16.78 5.87 -4.09
N THR A 60 -15.77 5.18 -4.62
CA THR A 60 -15.90 4.07 -5.56
C THR A 60 -15.50 2.76 -4.90
N MET A 61 -15.99 1.63 -5.42
CA MET A 61 -15.61 0.30 -4.97
C MET A 61 -14.44 -0.21 -5.81
N SER A 62 -13.41 -0.75 -5.16
CA SER A 62 -12.30 -1.47 -5.80
C SER A 62 -12.15 -2.88 -5.23
N ASP A 63 -11.23 -3.67 -5.80
CA ASP A 63 -10.95 -5.06 -5.45
C ASP A 63 -9.44 -5.30 -5.35
N VAL A 64 -8.99 -5.82 -4.20
CA VAL A 64 -7.58 -6.08 -3.89
C VAL A 64 -6.96 -7.11 -4.84
N LEU A 65 -7.74 -8.08 -5.32
CA LEU A 65 -7.22 -9.09 -6.23
C LEU A 65 -7.02 -8.52 -7.64
N ASP A 66 -7.93 -7.63 -8.06
CA ASP A 66 -7.78 -6.89 -9.32
C ASP A 66 -6.57 -5.94 -9.21
N ASP A 67 -6.44 -5.20 -8.11
CA ASP A 67 -5.27 -4.33 -7.84
C ASP A 67 -3.94 -5.11 -7.93
N LEU A 68 -3.88 -6.34 -7.41
CA LEU A 68 -2.69 -7.17 -7.48
C LEU A 68 -2.40 -7.67 -8.91
N ALA A 69 -3.44 -8.06 -9.64
CA ALA A 69 -3.30 -8.55 -11.01
C ALA A 69 -2.85 -7.44 -11.95
N ASP A 70 -3.51 -6.28 -11.88
CA ASP A 70 -3.24 -5.13 -12.73
C ASP A 70 -1.85 -4.55 -12.45
N LEU A 71 -1.48 -4.36 -11.17
CA LEU A 71 -0.14 -3.88 -10.83
C LEU A 71 0.97 -4.82 -11.35
N ARG A 72 0.76 -6.14 -11.31
CA ARG A 72 1.72 -7.11 -11.88
C ARG A 72 1.85 -6.93 -13.39
N SER A 73 0.72 -6.85 -14.09
CA SER A 73 0.70 -6.66 -15.55
C SER A 73 1.46 -5.40 -15.95
N GLU A 74 1.21 -4.29 -15.26
CA GLU A 74 1.80 -2.98 -15.55
C GLU A 74 3.30 -2.88 -15.23
N VAL A 75 3.73 -3.46 -14.09
CA VAL A 75 5.13 -3.35 -13.64
C VAL A 75 6.03 -4.37 -14.31
N MET A 76 5.53 -5.57 -14.57
CA MET A 76 6.32 -6.65 -15.17
C MET A 76 6.36 -6.58 -16.70
N GLN A 77 5.60 -5.66 -17.31
CA GLN A 77 5.50 -5.51 -18.78
C GLN A 77 5.14 -6.84 -19.45
N GLU A 78 4.19 -7.58 -18.86
CA GLU A 78 3.75 -8.86 -19.41
C GLU A 78 3.16 -8.71 -20.81
N ASP A 79 2.68 -7.50 -21.14
CA ASP A 79 2.28 -7.08 -22.47
C ASP A 79 3.27 -6.03 -23.02
N PRO A 80 4.01 -6.33 -24.11
CA PRO A 80 4.95 -5.39 -24.73
C PRO A 80 4.28 -4.14 -25.34
N GLU A 81 2.97 -4.13 -25.52
CA GLU A 81 2.22 -2.92 -25.93
C GLU A 81 1.77 -2.07 -24.74
N THR A 82 1.87 -2.57 -23.50
CA THR A 82 1.49 -1.84 -22.31
C THR A 82 2.61 -0.90 -21.89
N THR A 83 2.41 0.40 -22.13
CA THR A 83 3.25 1.46 -21.56
C THR A 83 2.87 1.65 -20.10
N LEU A 84 3.86 1.66 -19.18
CA LEU A 84 3.63 1.95 -17.77
C LEU A 84 2.90 3.29 -17.58
N VAL A 85 1.66 3.23 -17.10
CA VAL A 85 0.88 4.40 -16.69
C VAL A 85 1.11 4.61 -15.20
N ALA A 86 2.14 5.38 -14.84
CA ALA A 86 2.64 5.46 -13.47
C ALA A 86 1.56 5.78 -12.42
N TRP A 87 0.64 6.70 -12.71
CA TRP A 87 -0.43 7.05 -11.75
C TRP A 87 -1.37 5.86 -11.48
N HIS A 88 -1.64 5.02 -12.48
CA HIS A 88 -2.55 3.88 -12.38
C HIS A 88 -1.89 2.75 -11.57
N ALA A 89 -0.63 2.45 -11.83
CA ALA A 89 0.16 1.53 -11.02
C ALA A 89 0.24 1.96 -9.54
N PHE A 90 0.40 3.26 -9.28
CA PHE A 90 0.41 3.77 -7.90
C PHE A 90 -0.98 3.76 -7.24
N GLU A 91 -2.08 3.88 -7.99
CA GLU A 91 -3.44 3.70 -7.48
C GLU A 91 -3.64 2.25 -7.00
N HIS A 92 -3.28 1.26 -7.83
CA HIS A 92 -3.35 -0.15 -7.44
C HIS A 92 -2.44 -0.46 -6.24
N LEU A 93 -1.20 0.05 -6.23
CA LEU A 93 -0.30 -0.11 -5.08
C LEU A 93 -0.89 0.50 -3.81
N SER A 94 -1.53 1.66 -3.90
CA SER A 94 -2.23 2.31 -2.78
C SER A 94 -3.35 1.43 -2.23
N GLY A 95 -4.12 0.78 -3.10
CA GLY A 95 -5.10 -0.25 -2.75
C GLY A 95 -4.51 -1.41 -1.97
N LEU A 96 -3.39 -1.96 -2.45
CA LEU A 96 -2.66 -3.03 -1.76
C LEU A 96 -2.12 -2.57 -0.39
N MET A 97 -1.66 -1.32 -0.26
CA MET A 97 -1.20 -0.79 1.04
C MET A 97 -2.37 -0.65 2.03
N LYS A 98 -3.57 -0.26 1.57
CA LYS A 98 -4.79 -0.25 2.39
C LYS A 98 -5.14 -1.67 2.84
N PHE A 99 -4.99 -2.68 1.98
CA PHE A 99 -5.20 -4.08 2.33
C PHE A 99 -4.22 -4.56 3.42
N VAL A 100 -2.93 -4.25 3.30
CA VAL A 100 -1.93 -4.57 4.34
C VAL A 100 -2.30 -3.92 5.67
N ALA A 101 -2.69 -2.64 5.65
CA ALA A 101 -3.14 -1.94 6.87
C ALA A 101 -4.41 -2.56 7.46
N ARG A 102 -5.37 -2.96 6.61
CA ARG A 102 -6.59 -3.65 7.06
C ARG A 102 -6.28 -5.00 7.71
N ALA A 103 -5.32 -5.75 7.15
CA ALA A 103 -4.89 -7.02 7.70
C ALA A 103 -4.31 -6.86 9.12
N ASP A 104 -3.60 -5.76 9.40
CA ASP A 104 -3.18 -5.44 10.78
C ASP A 104 -4.38 -5.19 11.70
N LEU A 105 -5.35 -4.37 11.26
CA LEU A 105 -6.58 -4.10 12.03
C LEU A 105 -7.39 -5.36 12.36
N ASP A 106 -7.37 -6.35 11.48
CA ASP A 106 -8.02 -7.66 11.67
C ASP A 106 -7.17 -8.63 12.53
N GLY A 107 -5.99 -8.21 12.99
CA GLY A 107 -5.08 -8.99 13.85
C GLY A 107 -4.20 -10.00 13.10
N ASN A 108 -4.22 -9.98 11.77
CA ASN A 108 -3.46 -10.90 10.92
C ASN A 108 -1.96 -10.59 10.90
N LEU A 109 -1.55 -9.36 11.28
CA LEU A 109 -0.13 -8.96 11.37
C LEU A 109 0.33 -8.79 12.83
N THR A 110 -0.48 -8.14 13.68
CA THR A 110 -0.10 -7.75 15.06
C THR A 110 0.17 -8.93 15.99
N SER A 111 -0.55 -10.04 15.82
CA SER A 111 -0.38 -11.24 16.66
C SER A 111 0.98 -11.92 16.48
N VAL A 112 1.66 -11.63 15.36
CA VAL A 112 2.99 -12.13 15.03
C VAL A 112 4.06 -11.10 15.43
N LEU A 113 3.83 -9.81 15.14
CA LEU A 113 4.75 -8.72 15.51
C LEU A 113 4.95 -8.58 17.03
N ALA A 114 3.91 -8.84 17.83
CA ALA A 114 3.99 -8.83 19.29
C ALA A 114 4.80 -10.00 19.88
N LYS A 115 4.89 -11.14 19.18
CA LYS A 115 5.65 -12.32 19.64
C LYS A 115 7.15 -12.20 19.38
N THR A 116 7.54 -11.49 18.32
CA THR A 116 8.97 -11.22 18.01
C THR A 116 9.61 -10.16 18.90
N SER A 117 8.82 -9.42 19.68
CA SER A 117 9.31 -8.39 20.60
C SER A 117 9.53 -8.90 22.03
N GLU A 118 9.22 -10.17 22.32
CA GLU A 118 9.62 -10.81 23.57
C GLU A 118 11.12 -11.20 23.52
N PRO A 119 11.90 -10.92 24.59
CA PRO A 119 13.28 -11.35 24.64
C PRO A 119 13.34 -12.87 24.58
N ARG A 120 14.09 -13.41 23.63
CA ARG A 120 14.38 -14.84 23.53
C ARG A 120 15.07 -15.27 24.84
N PRO A 121 14.65 -16.38 25.49
CA PRO A 121 15.28 -16.86 26.72
C PRO A 121 16.76 -17.23 26.52
#